data_AF-A0A2V8V981-F1
#
_entry.id   AF-A0A2V8V981-F1
#
_cell.length_a   1.000
_cell.length_b   1.000
_cell.length_c   1.000
_cell.angle_alpha   90.00
_cell.angle_beta   90.00
_cell.angle_gamma   90.00
#
_symmetry.space_group_name_H-M   'P 1'
#
loop_
_entity.id
_entity.type
_entity.pdbx_description
1 polymer ?
#
loop_
_entity_poly.entity_id
_entity_poly.type
_entity_poly.pdbx_seq_one_letter_code
_entity_poly.pdbx_strand_id
1 'polypeptide(L)' 'MKTALRVLTALTEKREPDPEDINLLRTYAGPQPNDVALDEFACTIIQQALKHRAQIRAAASRGQG' A
#
# COMPACT_ATOMS: atom_id res chain seq x y z
N MET A 1 -0.40 0.40 -5.27
CA MET A 1 -1.09 -0.87 -4.94
C MET A 1 -0.36 -2.09 -5.51
N LYS A 2 -0.07 -2.16 -6.82
CA LYS A 2 0.70 -3.27 -7.41
C LYS A 2 2.08 -3.49 -6.76
N THR A 3 2.80 -2.41 -6.48
CA THR A 3 4.07 -2.41 -5.72
C THR A 3 3.94 -3.05 -4.34
N ALA A 4 2.95 -2.64 -3.54
CA ALA A 4 2.73 -3.20 -2.21
C ALA A 4 2.41 -4.69 -2.26
N LEU A 5 1.67 -5.13 -3.27
CA LEU A 5 1.38 -6.55 -3.50
C LEU A 5 2.65 -7.33 -3.85
N ARG A 6 3.54 -6.79 -4.70
CA ARG A 6 4.82 -7.44 -5.02
C ARG A 6 5.69 -7.62 -3.77
N VAL A 7 5.77 -6.59 -2.93
CA VAL A 7 6.50 -6.67 -1.65
C VAL A 7 5.91 -7.76 -0.75
N LEU A 8 4.60 -7.79 -0.58
CA LEU A 8 3.93 -8.83 0.22
C LEU A 8 4.13 -10.23 -0.37
N THR A 9 4.08 -10.38 -1.69
CA THR A 9 4.35 -11.66 -2.35
C THR A 9 5.77 -12.13 -2.07
N ALA A 10 6.77 -11.27 -2.24
CA ALA A 10 8.16 -11.61 -1.93
C ALA A 10 8.34 -12.05 -0.47
N LEU A 11 7.78 -11.30 0.48
CA LEU A 11 7.82 -11.65 1.91
C LEU A 11 7.12 -12.99 2.20
N THR A 12 5.97 -13.24 1.58
CA THR A 12 5.23 -14.51 1.72
C THR A 12 6.03 -15.69 1.17
N GLU A 13 6.74 -15.48 0.05
CA GLU A 13 7.64 -16.47 -0.55
C GLU A 13 9.00 -16.59 0.17
N LYS A 14 9.20 -15.87 1.29
CA LYS A 14 10.47 -15.78 2.04
C LYS A 14 11.65 -15.31 1.16
N ARG A 15 11.37 -14.41 0.22
CA ARG A 15 12.34 -13.74 -0.65
C ARG A 15 12.55 -12.31 -0.21
N GLU A 16 13.71 -11.75 -0.52
CA GLU A 16 13.95 -10.33 -0.36
C GLU A 16 13.11 -9.55 -1.39
N PRO A 17 12.29 -8.58 -0.95
CA PRO A 17 11.56 -7.71 -1.86
C PRO A 17 12.49 -6.79 -2.63
N ASP A 18 12.05 -6.39 -3.82
CA ASP A 18 12.80 -5.43 -4.63
C ASP A 18 12.98 -4.10 -3.89
N PRO A 19 14.22 -3.59 -3.74
CA PRO A 19 14.48 -2.33 -3.03
C PRO A 19 13.83 -1.13 -3.71
N GLU A 20 13.64 -1.13 -5.03
CA GLU A 20 12.89 -0.08 -5.73
C GLU A 20 11.41 -0.10 -5.34
N ASP A 21 10.81 -1.28 -5.22
CA ASP A 21 9.42 -1.42 -4.77
C ASP A 21 9.27 -0.91 -3.32
N ILE A 22 10.22 -1.23 -2.42
CA ILE A 22 10.24 -0.70 -1.04
C ILE A 22 10.36 0.84 -1.04
N ASN A 23 11.24 1.40 -1.86
CA ASN A 23 11.44 2.84 -1.93
C ASN A 23 10.19 3.57 -2.48
N LEU A 24 9.52 2.98 -3.47
CA LEU A 24 8.24 3.47 -3.98
C LEU A 24 7.15 3.48 -2.90
N LEU A 25 7.09 2.46 -2.03
CA LEU A 25 6.17 2.44 -0.90
C LEU A 25 6.43 3.60 0.07
N ARG A 26 7.70 3.86 0.39
CA ARG A 26 8.10 4.97 1.26
C ARG A 26 7.82 6.33 0.64
N THR A 27 7.94 6.44 -0.68
CA THR A 27 7.60 7.66 -1.41
C THR A 27 6.08 7.95 -1.35
N TYR A 28 5.26 6.90 -1.44
CA TYR A 28 3.80 7.06 -1.47
C TYR A 28 3.19 7.31 -0.08
N ALA A 29 3.68 6.62 0.94
CA ALA A 29 3.07 6.60 2.26
C ALA A 29 3.90 7.29 3.36
N GLY A 30 5.07 7.82 3.00
CA GLY A 30 6.05 8.34 3.94
C GLY A 30 6.98 7.25 4.48
N PRO A 31 7.91 7.62 5.37
CA PRO A 31 8.88 6.68 5.93
C PRO A 31 8.17 5.55 6.69
N GLN A 32 8.72 4.34 6.59
CA GLN A 32 8.28 3.21 7.39
C GLN A 32 8.54 3.50 8.87
N PRO A 33 7.56 3.32 9.78
CA PRO A 33 7.79 3.47 11.21
C PRO A 33 8.80 2.44 11.73
N ASN A 34 9.61 2.81 12.72
CA ASN A 34 10.69 1.96 13.25
C ASN A 34 10.19 0.63 13.86
N ASP A 35 8.98 0.61 14.41
CA ASP A 35 8.38 -0.55 15.08
C ASP A 35 7.46 -1.38 14.18
N VAL A 36 7.36 -1.05 12.89
CA VAL A 36 6.44 -1.69 11.96
C VAL A 36 7.21 -2.54 10.97
N ALA A 37 6.89 -3.82 10.91
CA ALA A 37 7.47 -4.75 9.94
C ALA A 37 7.05 -4.39 8.50
N LEU A 38 7.87 -4.77 7.51
CA LEU A 38 7.67 -4.35 6.13
C LEU A 38 6.35 -4.88 5.52
N ASP A 39 5.92 -6.07 5.93
CA ASP A 39 4.64 -6.67 5.56
C ASP A 39 3.46 -5.87 6.15
N GLU A 40 3.52 -5.51 7.43
CA GLU A 40 2.51 -4.68 8.08
C GLU A 40 2.43 -3.28 7.43
N PHE A 41 3.60 -2.70 7.11
CA PHE A 41 3.68 -1.45 6.39
C PHE A 41 3.03 -1.55 4.99
N ALA A 42 3.36 -2.57 4.21
CA ALA A 42 2.76 -2.78 2.89
C ALA A 42 1.24 -3.00 2.97
N CYS A 43 0.75 -3.75 3.98
CA CYS A 43 -0.67 -3.91 4.25
C CYS A 43 -1.37 -2.59 4.56
N THR A 44 -0.77 -1.74 5.38
CA THR A 44 -1.30 -0.40 5.72
C THR A 44 -1.49 0.45 4.47
N ILE A 45 -0.51 0.43 3.57
CA ILE A 45 -0.56 1.17 2.30
C ILE A 45 -1.71 0.68 1.41
N ILE A 46 -1.91 -0.64 1.31
CA ILE A 46 -3.02 -1.21 0.56
C ILE A 46 -4.36 -0.75 1.14
N GLN A 47 -4.51 -0.78 2.46
CA GLN A 47 -5.72 -0.34 3.13
C GLN A 47 -6.02 1.14 2.87
N GLN A 48 -5.01 2.01 2.96
CA GLN A 48 -5.17 3.44 2.64
C GLN A 48 -5.58 3.65 1.19
N ALA A 49 -4.94 2.98 0.24
CA ALA A 49 -5.28 3.07 -1.17
C ALA A 49 -6.71 2.57 -1.47
N LEU A 50 -7.16 1.51 -0.79
CA LEU A 50 -8.54 1.01 -0.90
C LEU A 50 -9.55 1.99 -0.30
N LYS A 51 -9.27 2.57 0.87
CA LYS A 51 -10.10 3.60 1.50
C LYS A 51 -10.25 4.82 0.59
N HIS A 52 -9.15 5.32 0.02
CA HIS A 52 -9.17 6.44 -0.91
C HIS A 52 -10.02 6.13 -2.15
N ARG A 53 -9.87 4.94 -2.76
CA ARG A 53 -10.73 4.51 -3.88
C ARG A 53 -12.20 4.40 -3.49
N ALA A 54 -12.51 3.93 -2.29
CA ALA A 54 -13.88 3.85 -1.79
C ALA A 54 -14.50 5.24 -1.60
N GLN A 55 -13.74 6.20 -1.07
CA GLN A 55 -14.18 7.60 -0.92
C GLN A 55 -14.46 8.24 -2.27
N ILE A 56 -13.59 8.06 -3.27
CA ILE A 56 -13.80 8.56 -4.64
C ILE A 56 -15.08 7.98 -5.24
N ARG A 57 -15.31 6.67 -5.11
CA ARG A 57 -16.55 6.03 -5.60
C ARG A 57 -17.79 6.58 -4.90
N ALA A 58 -17.73 6.76 -3.58
CA ALA A 58 -18.83 7.31 -2.80
C ALA A 58 -19.15 8.76 -3.20
N ALA A 59 -18.12 9.58 -3.46
CA ALA A 59 -18.30 10.95 -3.94
C ALA A 59 -18.93 10.97 -5.35
N ALA A 60 -18.46 10.12 -6.27
CA ALA A 60 -19.02 10.00 -7.61
C ALA A 60 -20.50 9.55 -7.63
N SER A 61 -20.92 8.72 -6.67
CA SER A 61 -22.33 8.33 -6.51
C SER A 61 -23.23 9.43 -5.92
N ARG A 62 -22.66 10.41 -5.21
CA ARG A 62 -23.41 11.52 -4.59
C ARG A 62 -23.61 12.72 -5.52
N GLY A 63 -22.85 12.83 -6.60
CA GLY A 63 -22.97 13.92 -7.59
C GLY A 63 -23.94 13.64 -8.75
N GLN A 64 -24.74 12.58 -8.69
CA GLN A 64 -25.73 12.18 -9.72
C GLN A 64 -27.18 12.21 -9.21
N GLY A 65 -27.47 13.03 -8.20
CA GLY A 65 -28.82 13.25 -7.66
C GLY A 65 -29.33 14.65 -7.95
#